data_AF-A0A1S8AZA1-F1
#
_entry.id   AF-A0A1S8AZA1-F1
#
_cell.length_a   1.000
_cell.length_b   1.000
_cell.length_c   1.000
_cell.angle_alpha   90.00
_cell.angle_beta   90.00
_cell.angle_gamma   90.00
#
_symmetry.space_group_name_H-M   'P 1'
#
loop_
_entity.id
_entity.type
_entity.pdbx_description
1 polymer ?
#
loop_
_entity_poly.entity_id
_entity_poly.type
_entity_poly.pdbx_seq_one_letter_code
_entity_poly.pdbx_strand_id
1 'polypeptide(L)'
;MRIGLLAIIVGIPLAWHLGLTALAYWDAGRVGLEPQWKWAAITFGIPLIGFFIYIFERSELSYDPESDPYRGHNVNIHPSRADDTSLPSRGDDRLEPDLEETDDE
;
A
#
# COMPACT_ATOMS: atom_id res chain seq x y z
N MET A 1 20.80 25.35 17.75
CA MET A 1 19.43 24.98 18.18
C MET A 1 18.74 23.99 17.24
N ARG A 2 18.80 24.17 15.91
CA ARG A 2 18.12 23.29 14.93
C ARG A 2 18.55 21.80 14.98
N ILE A 3 19.86 21.53 15.12
CA ILE A 3 20.39 20.16 15.17
C ILE A 3 19.98 19.44 16.45
N GLY A 4 20.03 20.11 17.61
CA GLY A 4 19.63 19.51 18.88
C GLY A 4 18.14 19.14 18.92
N LEU A 5 17.29 20.00 18.39
CA LEU A 5 15.86 19.71 18.26
C LEU A 5 15.61 18.52 17.31
N LEU A 6 16.28 18.48 16.16
CA LEU A 6 16.21 17.34 15.24
C LEU A 6 16.66 16.03 15.89
N ALA A 7 17.76 16.05 16.64
CA ALA A 7 18.25 14.90 17.36
C ALA A 7 17.24 14.39 18.40
N ILE A 8 16.51 15.28 19.06
CA ILE A 8 15.45 14.91 20.01
C ILE A 8 14.24 14.33 19.27
N ILE A 9 13.75 15.02 18.24
CA ILE A 9 12.55 14.63 17.48
C ILE A 9 12.73 13.29 16.77
N VAL A 10 13.93 13.01 16.24
CA VAL A 10 14.20 11.76 15.53
C VAL A 10 14.78 10.71 16.47
N GLY A 11 15.70 11.10 17.34
CA GLY A 11 16.45 10.17 18.19
C GLY A 11 15.62 9.53 19.28
N ILE A 12 14.72 10.26 19.94
CA ILE A 12 13.88 9.68 21.01
C ILE A 12 12.94 8.61 20.43
N PRO A 13 12.15 8.88 19.37
CA PRO A 13 11.30 7.84 18.78
C PRO A 13 12.10 6.66 18.25
N LEU A 14 13.25 6.90 17.62
CA LEU A 14 14.10 5.83 17.11
C LEU A 14 14.64 4.94 18.24
N ALA A 15 15.13 5.55 19.33
CA ALA A 15 15.61 4.83 20.50
C ALA A 15 14.49 4.01 21.15
N TRP A 16 13.29 4.59 21.28
CA TRP A 16 12.13 3.89 21.82
C TRP A 16 11.72 2.71 20.94
N HIS A 17 11.69 2.90 19.62
CA HIS A 17 11.35 1.84 18.66
C HIS A 17 12.33 0.67 18.71
N LEU A 18 13.64 0.96 18.72
CA LEU A 18 14.68 -0.05 18.86
C LEU A 18 14.62 -0.74 20.22
N GLY A 19 14.36 0.01 21.29
CA GLY A 19 14.17 -0.54 22.64
C GLY A 19 13.00 -1.52 22.72
N LEU A 20 11.84 -1.16 22.16
CA LEU A 20 10.68 -2.06 22.09
C LEU A 20 10.94 -3.28 21.21
N THR A 21 11.66 -3.12 20.10
CA THR A 21 12.05 -4.25 19.24
C THR A 21 12.93 -5.24 19.98
N ALA A 22 13.93 -4.75 20.72
CA ALA A 22 14.80 -5.58 21.55
C ALA A 22 14.02 -6.25 22.70
N LEU A 23 13.08 -5.53 23.31
CA LEU A 23 12.19 -6.07 24.34
C LEU A 23 11.34 -7.21 23.78
N ALA A 24 10.73 -7.03 22.61
CA ALA A 24 9.92 -8.06 21.96
C ALA A 24 10.75 -9.31 21.62
N TYR A 25 11.98 -9.15 21.14
CA TYR A 25 12.89 -10.28 20.92
C TYR A 25 13.19 -11.05 22.22
N TRP A 26 13.52 -10.33 23.29
CA TRP A 26 13.87 -10.90 24.60
C TRP A 26 12.69 -11.56 25.29
N ASP A 27 11.50 -10.95 25.21
CA ASP A 27 10.28 -11.44 25.82
C ASP A 27 9.71 -12.64 25.07
N ALA A 28 9.74 -12.62 23.73
CA ALA A 28 9.25 -13.72 22.91
C ALA A 28 9.91 -15.06 23.26
N GLY A 29 11.21 -15.04 23.61
CA GLY A 29 11.92 -16.24 24.07
C GLY A 29 11.47 -16.75 25.44
N ARG A 30 10.98 -15.87 26.33
CA ARG A 30 10.48 -16.25 27.67
C ARG A 30 9.07 -16.80 27.63
N VAL A 31 8.22 -16.24 26.77
CA VAL A 31 6.80 -16.58 26.70
C VAL A 31 6.49 -17.69 25.68
N GLY A 32 7.51 -18.32 25.09
CA GLY A 32 7.35 -19.45 24.14
C GLY A 32 6.95 -19.04 22.72
N LEU A 33 7.16 -17.77 22.36
CA LEU A 33 6.87 -17.23 21.04
C LEU A 33 8.05 -17.45 20.08
N GLU A 34 8.24 -18.69 19.65
CA GLU A 34 9.34 -19.05 18.75
C GLU A 34 8.98 -18.93 17.24
N PRO A 35 9.97 -18.62 16.39
CA PRO A 35 11.31 -18.14 16.76
C PRO A 35 11.28 -16.63 17.13
N GLN A 36 12.12 -16.18 18.06
CA GLN A 36 12.06 -14.79 18.58
C GLN A 36 12.29 -13.74 17.48
N TRP A 37 13.12 -14.05 16.49
CA TRP A 37 13.45 -13.13 15.40
C TRP A 37 12.24 -12.73 14.55
N LYS A 38 11.23 -13.62 14.46
CA LYS A 38 9.97 -13.33 13.74
C LYS A 38 9.25 -12.15 14.38
N TRP A 39 9.12 -12.16 15.70
CA TRP A 39 8.43 -11.11 16.44
C TRP A 39 9.21 -9.80 16.44
N ALA A 40 10.53 -9.88 16.59
CA ALA A 40 11.39 -8.71 16.43
C ALA A 40 11.24 -8.07 15.03
N ALA A 41 11.20 -8.88 13.97
CA ALA A 41 11.03 -8.39 12.60
C ALA A 41 9.65 -7.73 12.39
N ILE A 42 8.59 -8.33 12.93
CA ILE A 42 7.23 -7.74 12.88
C ILE A 42 7.20 -6.41 13.63
N THR A 43 7.66 -6.37 14.87
CA THR A 43 7.69 -5.15 15.68
C THR A 43 8.51 -4.06 15.01
N PHE A 44 9.68 -4.39 14.46
CA PHE A 44 10.54 -3.44 13.76
C PHE A 44 9.93 -2.91 12.45
N GLY A 45 9.30 -3.80 11.68
CA GLY A 45 8.86 -3.53 10.31
C GLY A 45 7.53 -2.80 10.18
N ILE A 46 6.60 -2.97 11.13
CA ILE A 46 5.26 -2.37 11.05
C ILE A 46 5.29 -0.84 10.81
N PRO A 47 6.10 -0.03 11.53
CA PRO A 47 6.14 1.41 11.28
C PRO A 47 6.59 1.80 9.88
N LEU A 48 7.37 0.93 9.20
CA LEU A 48 7.81 1.19 7.83
C LEU A 48 6.63 1.16 6.85
N ILE A 49 5.59 0.36 7.12
CA ILE A 49 4.38 0.30 6.29
C ILE A 49 3.73 1.67 6.24
N GLY A 50 3.56 2.35 7.38
CA GLY A 50 3.01 3.70 7.44
C GLY A 50 3.87 4.71 6.68
N PHE A 51 5.19 4.57 6.73
CA PHE A 51 6.11 5.40 5.94
C PHE A 51 5.98 5.17 4.44
N PHE A 52 5.86 3.91 3.99
CA PHE A 52 5.63 3.61 2.58
C PHE A 52 4.28 4.14 2.10
N ILE A 53 3.21 3.98 2.89
CA ILE A 53 1.90 4.58 2.58
C ILE A 53 2.05 6.08 2.33
N TYR A 54 2.75 6.80 3.21
CA TYR A 54 3.01 8.23 3.01
C TYR A 54 3.76 8.52 1.71
N ILE A 55 4.77 7.72 1.35
CA ILE A 55 5.50 7.90 0.09
C ILE A 55 4.58 7.67 -1.11
N PHE A 56 3.78 6.61 -1.11
CA PHE A 56 2.85 6.29 -2.20
C PHE A 56 1.78 7.37 -2.34
N GLU A 57 1.17 7.79 -1.24
CA GLU A 57 0.22 8.90 -1.23
C GLU A 57 0.86 10.20 -1.73
N ARG A 58 2.13 10.43 -1.37
CA ARG A 58 2.88 11.59 -1.86
C ARG A 58 3.14 11.53 -3.36
N SER A 59 3.36 10.35 -3.95
CA SER A 59 3.58 10.25 -5.40
C SER A 59 2.32 10.57 -6.22
N GLU A 60 1.12 10.32 -5.66
CA GLU A 60 -0.16 10.66 -6.30
C GLU A 60 -0.36 12.18 -6.44
N LEU A 61 0.24 13.01 -5.57
CA LEU A 61 0.13 14.47 -5.65
C LEU A 61 0.72 15.08 -6.93
N SER A 62 1.66 14.39 -7.56
CA SER A 62 2.29 14.81 -8.82
C SER A 62 1.81 14.02 -10.03
N TYR A 63 0.75 13.23 -9.87
CA TYR A 63 0.14 12.49 -10.96
C TYR A 63 -0.46 13.46 -11.98
N ASP A 64 0.03 13.36 -13.22
CA ASP A 64 -0.58 14.06 -14.36
C ASP A 64 -1.59 13.12 -15.01
N PRO A 65 -2.89 13.33 -14.77
CA PRO A 65 -3.91 12.46 -15.32
C PRO A 65 -3.91 12.51 -16.85
N GLU A 66 -3.44 13.56 -17.52
CA GLU A 66 -3.44 13.64 -19.01
C GLU A 66 -2.38 12.71 -19.61
N SER A 67 -1.34 12.42 -18.83
CA SER A 67 -0.26 11.51 -19.22
C SER A 67 -0.53 10.05 -18.85
N ASP A 68 -1.57 9.77 -18.06
CA ASP A 68 -1.86 8.41 -17.61
C ASP A 68 -2.42 7.56 -18.75
N PRO A 69 -1.72 6.50 -19.19
CA PRO A 69 -2.22 5.57 -20.20
C PRO A 69 -3.51 4.84 -19.79
N TYR A 70 -3.91 4.92 -18.52
CA TYR A 70 -5.12 4.33 -17.94
C TYR A 70 -6.21 5.35 -17.60
N ARG A 71 -6.02 6.65 -17.88
CA ARG A 71 -7.02 7.69 -17.60
C ARG A 71 -8.34 7.37 -18.32
N GLY A 72 -9.46 7.38 -17.57
CA GLY A 72 -10.80 7.13 -18.12
C GLY A 72 -11.12 5.66 -18.41
N HIS A 73 -10.27 4.71 -17.98
CA HIS A 73 -10.50 3.28 -18.17
C HIS A 73 -10.72 2.59 -16.82
N ASN A 74 -11.79 1.80 -16.72
CA ASN A 74 -12.20 1.21 -15.44
C ASN A 74 -11.38 -0.05 -15.10
N VAL A 75 -10.93 -0.80 -16.13
CA VAL A 75 -10.23 -2.08 -15.96
C VAL A 75 -9.25 -2.31 -17.13
N ASN A 76 -8.04 -2.80 -16.85
CA ASN A 76 -7.12 -3.29 -17.86
C ASN A 76 -7.28 -4.79 -18.05
N ILE A 77 -7.99 -5.20 -19.11
CA ILE A 77 -8.20 -6.61 -19.43
C ILE A 77 -7.16 -7.05 -20.45
N HIS A 78 -6.39 -8.09 -20.13
CA HIS A 78 -5.44 -8.65 -21.09
C HIS A 78 -6.18 -9.10 -22.37
N PRO A 79 -5.66 -8.83 -23.59
CA PRO A 79 -6.39 -9.12 -24.83
C PRO A 79 -6.89 -10.56 -24.93
N SER A 80 -6.11 -11.53 -24.43
CA SER A 80 -6.48 -12.94 -24.44
C SER A 80 -7.65 -13.31 -23.51
N ARG A 81 -8.15 -12.38 -22.69
CA ARG A 81 -9.28 -12.56 -21.76
C ARG A 81 -10.33 -11.45 -21.88
N ALA A 82 -10.25 -10.63 -22.93
CA ALA A 82 -11.24 -9.58 -23.18
C ALA A 82 -12.66 -10.16 -23.33
N ASP A 83 -12.78 -11.34 -23.96
CA ASP A 83 -14.07 -12.01 -24.14
C ASP A 83 -14.64 -12.66 -22.87
N ASP A 84 -13.86 -12.78 -21.79
CA ASP A 84 -14.29 -13.41 -20.52
C ASP A 84 -15.00 -12.43 -19.58
N THR A 85 -15.12 -11.17 -19.98
CA THR A 85 -15.72 -10.10 -19.17
C THR A 85 -16.72 -9.30 -20.01
N SER A 86 -17.79 -8.83 -19.36
CA SER A 86 -18.78 -7.95 -20.00
C SER A 86 -18.28 -6.52 -20.18
N LEU A 87 -17.08 -6.20 -19.68
CA LEU A 87 -16.48 -4.89 -19.76
C LEU A 87 -15.57 -4.80 -21.00
N PRO A 88 -15.72 -3.79 -21.86
CA PRO A 88 -14.87 -3.63 -23.03
C PRO A 88 -13.41 -3.41 -22.62
N SER A 89 -12.49 -4.05 -23.34
CA SER A 89 -11.04 -3.90 -23.13
C SER A 89 -10.46 -2.73 -23.94
N ARG A 90 -9.19 -2.39 -23.68
CA ARG A 90 -8.46 -1.35 -24.42
C ARG A 90 -8.34 -1.72 -25.91
N GLY A 91 -8.93 -0.90 -26.78
CA GLY A 91 -8.93 -1.15 -28.24
C GLY A 91 -9.92 -2.22 -28.67
N ASP A 92 -10.90 -2.52 -27.81
CA ASP A 92 -12.03 -3.36 -28.13
C ASP A 92 -13.05 -2.56 -28.93
N ASP A 93 -13.21 -2.90 -30.21
CA ASP A 93 -14.12 -2.23 -31.14
C ASP A 93 -15.59 -2.68 -30.99
N ARG A 94 -15.88 -3.51 -29.98
CA ARG A 94 -17.23 -3.98 -29.69
C ARG A 94 -18.11 -2.80 -29.23
N LEU A 95 -19.28 -2.67 -29.84
CA LEU A 95 -20.30 -1.70 -29.44
C LEU A 95 -20.63 -1.88 -27.95
N GLU A 96 -20.71 -0.77 -27.19
CA GLU A 96 -21.11 -0.84 -25.79
C GLU A 96 -22.42 -1.63 -25.67
N PRO A 97 -22.54 -2.55 -24.71
CA PRO A 97 -23.81 -3.21 -24.48
C PRO A 97 -24.82 -2.13 -24.12
N ASP A 98 -25.93 -2.05 -24.87
CA ASP A 98 -27.10 -1.29 -24.46
C ASP A 98 -27.45 -1.78 -23.04
N LEU A 99 -27.15 -0.95 -22.05
CA LEU A 99 -27.66 -1.15 -20.71
C LEU A 99 -29.15 -0.87 -20.82
N GLU A 100 -29.92 -1.90 -21.20
CA GLU A 100 -31.38 -1.86 -21.08
C GLU A 100 -31.67 -1.47 -19.64
N GLU A 101 -32.27 -0.29 -19.49
CA GLU A 101 -32.85 0.21 -18.25
C GLU A 101 -33.83 -0.88 -17.80
N THR A 102 -33.45 -1.65 -16.79
CA THR A 102 -34.36 -2.61 -16.18
C THR A 102 -35.44 -1.79 -15.48
N ASP A 103 -36.57 -1.60 -16.17
CA ASP A 103 -37.80 -1.13 -15.55
C ASP A 103 -38.15 -2.12 -14.42
N ASP A 104 -38.01 -1.65 -13.19
CA ASP A 104 -38.47 -2.35 -11.99
C ASP A 104 -40.01 -2.47 -12.04
N GLU A 105 -40.53 -3.70 -12.16
CA GLU A 105 -41.91 -4.08 -11.80
C GLU A 105 -41.95 -4.88 -10.48
#